data_AF-A0A1Q7I395-F1
#
_entry.id   AF-A0A1Q7I395-F1
#
_cell.length_a   1.000
_cell.length_b   1.000
_cell.length_c   1.000
_cell.angle_alpha   90.00
_cell.angle_beta   90.00
_cell.angle_gamma   90.00
#
_symmetry.space_group_name_H-M   'P 1'
#
loop_
_entity.id
_entity.type
_entity.pdbx_description
1 polymer ?
#
loop_
_entity_poly.entity_id
_entity_poly.type
_entity_poly.pdbx_seq_one_letter_code
_entity_poly.pdbx_strand_id
1 'polypeptide(L)'
;MRFGEAYGVHAGPIWFIGFASEQRSAQVVFDAARPDAPTKFLLRSDGPLAEPIRISGRYCTDSTALRFEYALASEADGTIVVPQSSQAIAEPGYIFFSRPGRCLVEVRADGRFAGNVVFEATTTTP
;
A
#
# COMPACT_ATOMS: atom_id res chain seq x y z
N MET A 1 20.74 -15.12 -3.42
CA MET A 1 19.42 -14.55 -3.04
C MET A 1 18.34 -15.43 -3.64
N ARG A 2 17.55 -16.13 -2.82
CA ARG A 2 16.34 -16.78 -3.34
C ARG A 2 15.33 -15.67 -3.62
N PHE A 3 14.86 -15.54 -4.85
CA PHE A 3 13.65 -14.77 -5.13
C PHE A 3 12.51 -15.52 -4.45
N GLY A 4 12.18 -15.12 -3.22
CA GLY A 4 11.03 -15.64 -2.49
C GLY A 4 9.76 -15.30 -3.26
N GLU A 5 8.74 -16.15 -3.11
CA GLU A 5 7.39 -15.96 -3.64
C GLU A 5 6.81 -14.56 -3.29
N ALA A 6 5.81 -14.07 -4.06
CA ALA A 6 5.28 -12.68 -4.06
C ALA A 6 3.82 -12.50 -3.48
N TYR A 7 3.41 -11.23 -3.14
CA TYR A 7 2.10 -10.65 -2.63
C TYR A 7 0.78 -10.99 -3.38
N GLY A 8 -0.37 -10.41 -2.99
CA GLY A 8 -0.54 -9.25 -2.09
C GLY A 8 -1.18 -9.47 -0.70
N VAL A 9 -1.11 -8.43 0.15
CA VAL A 9 -2.16 -8.21 1.16
C VAL A 9 -3.36 -7.57 0.48
N HIS A 10 -4.56 -8.03 0.81
CA HIS A 10 -5.79 -7.63 0.12
C HIS A 10 -6.64 -6.69 1.00
N ALA A 11 -7.09 -5.58 0.43
CA ALA A 11 -8.05 -4.67 1.06
C ALA A 11 -9.15 -4.25 0.08
N GLY A 12 -10.35 -4.76 0.31
CA GLY A 12 -11.50 -4.47 -0.53
C GLY A 12 -11.28 -5.02 -1.94
N PRO A 13 -11.24 -4.17 -2.99
CA PRO A 13 -11.00 -4.60 -4.37
C PRO A 13 -9.54 -4.49 -4.83
N ILE A 14 -8.59 -4.15 -3.94
CA ILE A 14 -7.18 -3.88 -4.27
C ILE A 14 -6.22 -4.77 -3.48
N TRP A 15 -5.23 -5.30 -4.19
CA TRP A 15 -4.06 -6.00 -3.68
C TRP A 15 -2.83 -5.09 -3.68
N PHE A 16 -2.05 -5.17 -2.61
CA PHE A 16 -0.69 -4.60 -2.52
C PHE A 16 0.33 -5.72 -2.60
N ILE A 17 1.04 -5.88 -3.72
CA ILE A 17 1.86 -7.06 -4.03
C ILE A 17 3.36 -6.81 -3.75
N GLY A 18 3.95 -7.69 -2.93
CA GLY A 18 5.27 -7.66 -2.24
C GLY A 18 5.72 -9.05 -1.68
N PHE A 19 5.26 -9.51 -0.47
CA PHE A 19 5.40 -10.78 0.35
C PHE A 19 4.76 -12.13 -0.12
N ALA A 20 3.81 -12.81 0.59
CA ALA A 20 2.96 -13.95 0.04
C ALA A 20 1.38 -13.74 0.07
N SER A 21 0.62 -13.85 -1.05
CA SER A 21 -0.86 -13.57 -1.17
C SER A 21 -1.71 -14.37 -0.19
N GLU A 22 -2.52 -13.70 0.66
CA GLU A 22 -3.64 -14.22 1.52
C GLU A 22 -3.77 -13.54 2.90
N GLN A 23 -3.03 -12.45 3.15
CA GLN A 23 -2.96 -11.84 4.48
C GLN A 23 -3.72 -10.51 4.60
N ARG A 24 -4.15 -10.19 5.83
CA ARG A 24 -4.74 -8.87 6.20
C ARG A 24 -3.71 -7.89 6.75
N SER A 25 -2.47 -8.34 6.91
CA SER A 25 -1.36 -7.54 7.42
C SER A 25 -0.04 -7.97 6.79
N ALA A 26 0.91 -7.05 6.73
CA ALA A 26 2.19 -7.22 6.06
C ALA A 26 3.31 -6.70 6.96
N GLN A 27 4.41 -7.44 7.10
CA GLN A 27 5.65 -6.91 7.68
C GLN A 27 6.54 -6.38 6.56
N VAL A 28 7.04 -5.17 6.72
CA VAL A 28 7.99 -4.53 5.81
C VAL A 28 9.28 -4.29 6.57
N VAL A 29 10.39 -4.77 6.02
CA VAL A 29 11.73 -4.56 6.59
C VAL A 29 12.48 -3.60 5.66
N PHE A 30 13.01 -2.51 6.22
CA PHE A 30 13.80 -1.53 5.49
C PHE A 30 15.11 -1.22 6.23
N ASP A 31 16.04 -0.63 5.48
CA ASP A 31 17.34 -0.20 6.00
C ASP A 31 17.17 1.10 6.80
N ALA A 32 17.45 1.06 8.11
CA ALA A 32 17.33 2.21 9.00
C ALA A 32 18.22 3.39 8.58
N ALA A 33 19.34 3.12 7.91
CA ALA A 33 20.24 4.16 7.43
C ALA A 33 19.66 4.93 6.23
N ARG A 34 18.61 4.39 5.59
CA ARG A 34 17.89 5.00 4.46
C ARG A 34 16.38 4.89 4.66
N PRO A 35 15.82 5.60 5.66
CA PRO A 35 14.39 5.57 5.97
C PRO A 35 13.52 6.21 4.87
N ASP A 36 14.15 6.90 3.93
CA ASP A 36 13.55 7.45 2.73
C ASP A 36 13.58 6.48 1.53
N ALA A 37 14.24 5.32 1.65
CA ALA A 37 14.24 4.32 0.60
C ALA A 37 12.83 3.76 0.41
N PRO A 38 12.18 4.01 -0.74
CA PRO A 38 10.81 3.57 -0.95
C PRO A 38 10.72 2.05 -0.96
N THR A 39 9.63 1.51 -0.40
CA THR A 39 9.28 0.12 -0.62
C THR A 39 8.42 0.03 -1.88
N LYS A 40 8.89 -0.74 -2.88
CA LYS A 40 8.17 -0.95 -4.13
C LYS A 40 7.00 -1.91 -3.91
N PHE A 41 5.81 -1.51 -4.35
CA PHE A 41 4.62 -2.34 -4.36
C PHE A 41 3.96 -2.31 -5.73
N LEU A 42 3.33 -3.41 -6.11
CA LEU A 42 2.40 -3.44 -7.23
C LEU A 42 0.98 -3.31 -6.69
N LEU A 43 0.25 -2.27 -7.12
CA LEU A 43 -1.19 -2.15 -6.90
C LEU A 43 -1.90 -2.95 -7.97
N ARG A 44 -2.71 -3.92 -7.56
CA ARG A 44 -3.49 -4.76 -8.49
C ARG A 44 -4.94 -4.78 -8.07
N SER A 45 -5.88 -4.72 -9.02
CA SER A 45 -7.29 -4.99 -8.73
C SER A 45 -7.70 -6.41 -9.13
N ASP A 46 -8.78 -6.91 -8.52
CA ASP A 46 -9.37 -8.22 -8.88
C ASP A 46 -9.97 -8.25 -10.29
N GLY A 47 -10.38 -7.09 -10.79
CA GLY A 47 -10.99 -6.91 -12.10
C GLY A 47 -11.13 -5.42 -12.44
N PRO A 48 -11.94 -5.08 -13.47
CA PRO A 48 -12.29 -3.70 -13.78
C PRO A 48 -12.81 -2.94 -12.54
N LEU A 49 -12.49 -1.66 -12.47
CA LEU A 49 -12.96 -0.77 -11.42
C LEU A 49 -14.15 0.04 -11.92
N ALA A 50 -15.35 -0.27 -11.43
CA ALA A 50 -16.57 0.44 -11.79
C ALA A 50 -16.62 1.88 -11.27
N GLU A 51 -15.80 2.20 -10.27
CA GLU A 51 -15.76 3.50 -9.60
C GLU A 51 -14.34 3.83 -9.12
N PRO A 52 -14.01 5.12 -8.91
CA PRO A 52 -12.73 5.49 -8.34
C PRO A 52 -12.55 4.97 -6.92
N ILE A 53 -11.33 4.53 -6.62
CA ILE A 53 -10.95 4.04 -5.29
C ILE A 53 -10.01 5.04 -4.64
N ARG A 54 -10.34 5.42 -3.41
CA ARG A 54 -9.50 6.24 -2.55
C ARG A 54 -8.74 5.34 -1.58
N ILE A 55 -7.42 5.41 -1.60
CA ILE A 55 -6.54 4.66 -0.68
C ILE A 55 -5.81 5.69 0.18
N SER A 56 -5.93 5.59 1.50
CA SER A 56 -5.27 6.51 2.44
C SER A 56 -4.40 5.76 3.44
N GLY A 57 -3.24 6.32 3.80
CA GLY A 57 -2.27 5.68 4.69
C GLY A 57 -1.84 6.58 5.82
N ARG A 58 -1.74 6.05 7.05
CA ARG A 58 -1.23 6.78 8.22
C ARG A 58 -0.53 5.89 9.24
N TYR A 59 0.39 6.47 10.00
CA TYR A 59 0.97 5.85 11.19
C TYR A 59 -0.07 5.75 12.31
N CYS A 60 -0.18 4.59 12.94
CA CYS A 60 -1.15 4.36 14.02
C CYS A 60 -0.80 5.13 15.31
N THR A 61 0.47 5.47 15.51
CA THR A 61 0.96 6.12 16.74
C THR A 61 0.58 7.60 16.82
N ASP A 62 0.71 8.35 15.73
CA ASP A 62 0.49 9.80 15.72
C ASP A 62 -0.34 10.30 14.53
N SER A 63 -0.92 9.39 13.74
CA SER A 63 -1.72 9.69 12.54
C SER A 63 -0.98 10.43 11.43
N THR A 64 0.36 10.49 11.47
CA THR A 64 1.15 11.07 10.36
C THR A 64 0.85 10.32 9.06
N ALA A 65 0.58 11.05 7.99
CA ALA A 65 0.30 10.50 6.67
C ALA A 65 1.49 9.69 6.12
N LEU A 66 1.19 8.55 5.48
CA LEU A 66 2.14 7.87 4.61
C LEU A 66 2.26 8.64 3.30
N ARG A 67 3.41 8.53 2.63
CA ARG A 67 3.59 9.06 1.27
C ARG A 67 3.49 7.92 0.26
N PHE A 68 2.76 8.16 -0.82
CA PHE A 68 2.60 7.24 -1.94
C PHE A 68 3.16 7.85 -3.23
N GLU A 69 3.61 7.00 -4.15
CA GLU A 69 4.03 7.45 -5.48
C GLU A 69 3.62 6.40 -6.53
N TYR A 70 2.64 6.75 -7.36
CA TYR A 70 2.09 5.91 -8.43
C TYR A 70 1.79 6.76 -9.67
N ALA A 71 1.98 6.17 -10.85
CA ALA A 71 1.82 6.90 -12.13
C ALA A 71 0.37 7.32 -12.43
N LEU A 72 -0.61 6.55 -11.95
CA LEU A 72 -2.03 6.73 -12.29
C LEU A 72 -2.84 7.43 -11.21
N ALA A 73 -2.20 7.96 -10.17
CA ALA A 73 -2.86 8.60 -9.05
C ALA A 73 -2.42 10.06 -8.87
N SER A 74 -3.33 10.89 -8.36
CA SER A 74 -2.98 12.13 -7.66
C SER A 74 -2.75 11.83 -6.17
N GLU A 75 -1.70 12.40 -5.56
CA GLU A 75 -1.48 12.33 -4.11
C GLU A 75 -1.91 13.62 -3.39
N ALA A 76 -2.61 13.46 -2.27
CA ALA A 76 -2.97 14.50 -1.32
C ALA A 76 -3.30 13.83 0.03
N ASP A 77 -3.05 14.49 1.17
CA ASP A 77 -3.40 13.97 2.50
C ASP A 77 -2.71 12.63 2.93
N GLY A 78 -1.75 12.08 2.17
CA GLY A 78 -1.36 10.67 2.30
C GLY A 78 -2.43 9.75 1.71
N THR A 79 -2.92 10.12 0.53
CA THR A 79 -4.01 9.48 -0.17
C THR A 79 -3.73 9.45 -1.66
N ILE A 80 -3.94 8.31 -2.27
CA ILE A 80 -4.03 8.17 -3.72
C ILE A 80 -5.46 7.91 -4.16
N VAL A 81 -5.82 8.44 -5.33
CA VAL A 81 -7.08 8.11 -6.00
C VAL A 81 -6.74 7.29 -7.25
N VAL A 82 -7.15 6.03 -7.25
CA VAL A 82 -7.10 5.17 -8.43
C VAL A 82 -8.38 5.42 -9.23
N PRO A 83 -8.30 5.86 -10.50
CA PRO A 83 -9.49 6.15 -11.28
C PRO A 83 -10.29 4.89 -11.61
N GLN A 84 -11.56 5.08 -11.97
CA GLN A 84 -12.33 4.02 -12.62
C GLN A 84 -11.59 3.49 -13.86
N SER A 85 -11.76 2.21 -14.16
CA SER A 85 -11.08 1.54 -15.26
C SER A 85 -11.92 0.38 -15.80
N SER A 86 -12.05 0.29 -17.11
CA SER A 86 -12.68 -0.85 -17.79
C SER A 86 -11.79 -2.10 -17.81
N GLN A 87 -10.54 -1.99 -17.35
CA GLN A 87 -9.57 -3.08 -17.24
C GLN A 87 -9.09 -3.23 -15.79
N ALA A 88 -8.57 -4.41 -15.45
CA ALA A 88 -7.89 -4.60 -14.19
C ALA A 88 -6.65 -3.70 -14.09
N ILE A 89 -6.42 -3.15 -12.91
CA ILE A 89 -5.24 -2.35 -12.58
C ILE A 89 -4.08 -3.30 -12.25
N ALA A 90 -2.88 -2.98 -12.72
CA ALA A 90 -1.65 -3.69 -12.39
C ALA A 90 -0.46 -2.72 -12.45
N GLU A 91 -0.35 -1.87 -11.43
CA GLU A 91 0.44 -0.65 -11.51
C GLU A 91 1.54 -0.61 -10.46
N PRO A 92 2.83 -0.61 -10.86
CA PRO A 92 3.92 -0.51 -9.92
C PRO A 92 4.02 0.92 -9.36
N GLY A 93 4.41 1.00 -8.10
CA GLY A 93 4.74 2.27 -7.46
C GLY A 93 5.38 2.03 -6.10
N TYR A 94 5.29 3.04 -5.26
CA TYR A 94 6.03 3.07 -4.00
C TYR A 94 5.15 3.52 -2.84
N ILE A 95 5.41 2.92 -1.68
CA ILE A 95 4.96 3.40 -0.37
C ILE A 95 6.22 3.75 0.43
N PHE A 96 6.25 4.95 1.00
CA PHE A 96 7.38 5.42 1.80
C PHE A 96 7.04 5.30 3.29
N PHE A 97 7.87 4.55 4.01
CA PHE A 97 7.80 4.40 5.47
C PHE A 97 8.95 5.18 6.10
N SER A 98 8.69 6.41 6.55
CA SER A 98 9.70 7.32 7.08
C SER A 98 10.32 6.90 8.41
N ARG A 99 9.72 5.92 9.10
CA ARG A 99 10.18 5.38 10.40
C ARG A 99 9.51 4.03 10.71
N PRO A 100 10.05 3.27 11.69
CA PRO A 100 9.42 2.04 12.17
C PRO A 100 8.04 2.29 12.80
N GLY A 101 7.20 1.28 12.75
CA GLY A 101 5.94 1.21 13.46
C GLY A 101 4.76 0.72 12.61
N ARG A 102 3.62 0.63 13.29
CA ARG A 102 2.35 0.21 12.71
C ARG A 102 1.74 1.31 11.87
N CYS A 103 1.35 0.96 10.66
CA CYS A 103 0.67 1.83 9.72
C CYS A 103 -0.64 1.20 9.27
N LEU A 104 -1.68 2.01 9.15
CA LEU A 104 -2.98 1.60 8.61
C LEU A 104 -3.12 2.17 7.21
N VAL A 105 -3.45 1.31 6.25
CA VAL A 105 -3.88 1.69 4.91
C VAL A 105 -5.35 1.32 4.77
N GLU A 106 -6.19 2.32 4.47
CA GLU A 106 -7.64 2.19 4.33
C GLU A 106 -8.03 2.42 2.87
N VAL A 107 -8.90 1.55 2.35
CA VAL A 107 -9.44 1.59 1.00
C VAL A 107 -10.92 1.95 1.07
N ARG A 108 -11.31 2.96 0.30
CA ARG A 108 -12.69 3.39 0.12
C ARG A 108 -13.08 3.41 -1.33
N ALA A 109 -14.29 2.96 -1.64
CA ALA A 109 -14.90 3.05 -2.95
C ALA A 109 -16.14 3.94 -2.83
N ASP A 110 -16.22 4.99 -3.66
CA ASP A 110 -17.29 6.03 -3.57
C ASP A 110 -17.52 6.55 -2.14
N GLY A 111 -16.44 6.79 -1.40
CA GLY A 111 -16.47 7.29 -0.02
C GLY A 111 -16.87 6.26 1.05
N ARG A 112 -17.27 5.04 0.67
CA ARG A 112 -17.63 3.94 1.59
C ARG A 112 -16.41 3.09 1.93
N PHE A 113 -16.34 2.59 3.15
CA PHE A 113 -15.29 1.66 3.56
C PHE A 113 -15.36 0.37 2.73
N ALA A 114 -14.27 0.03 2.06
CA ALA A 114 -14.15 -1.18 1.25
C ALA A 114 -13.20 -2.21 1.90
N GLY A 115 -12.19 -1.74 2.64
CA GLY A 115 -11.26 -2.61 3.35
C GLY A 115 -10.07 -1.87 3.94
N ASN A 116 -9.20 -2.60 4.63
CA ASN A 116 -7.95 -2.06 5.13
C ASN A 116 -6.84 -3.12 5.19
N VAL A 117 -5.60 -2.64 5.29
CA VAL A 117 -4.39 -3.42 5.57
C VAL A 117 -3.63 -2.75 6.71
N VAL A 118 -3.02 -3.55 7.56
CA VAL A 118 -2.03 -3.08 8.52
C VAL A 118 -0.62 -3.45 8.05
N PHE A 119 0.24 -2.46 7.88
CA PHE A 119 1.67 -2.66 7.66
C PHE A 119 2.43 -2.49 8.97
N GLU A 120 3.37 -3.38 9.25
CA GLU A 120 4.37 -3.22 10.31
C GLU A 120 5.71 -2.88 9.66
N ALA A 121 6.14 -1.62 9.78
CA ALA A 121 7.43 -1.17 9.27
C ALA A 121 8.50 -1.41 10.33
N THR A 122 9.53 -2.18 10.00
CA THR A 122 10.63 -2.54 10.91
C THR A 122 11.97 -2.28 10.25
N THR A 123 12.99 -2.02 11.05
CA THR A 123 14.36 -1.86 10.56
C THR A 123 15.13 -3.16 10.60
N THR A 124 16.07 -3.35 9.67
CA THR A 124 17.08 -4.41 9.80
C THR A 124 17.88 -4.25 11.09
N THR A 125 17.98 -5.32 11.88
CA THR A 125 18.86 -5.40 13.06
C THR A 125 20.28 -5.82 12.64
N PRO A 126 21.35 -5.25 13.22
CA PRO A 126 22.71 -5.77 13.12
C PRO A 126 22.95 -7.03 13.98
#